data_AF-A0A8F1SBH4-F1
#
_entry.id   AF-A0A8F1SBH4-F1
#
_cell.length_a   1.000
_cell.length_b   1.000
_cell.length_c   1.000
_cell.angle_alpha   90.00
_cell.angle_beta   90.00
_cell.angle_gamma   90.00
#
_symmetry.space_group_name_H-M   'P 1'
#
loop_
_entity.id
_entity.type
_entity.pdbx_description
1 polymer ?
#
loop_
_entity_poly.entity_id
_entity_poly.type
_entity_poly.pdbx_seq_one_letter_code
_entity_poly.pdbx_strand_id
1 'polypeptide(L)' 'MHIILGGTSGLGLEMAKQLRERGERVLVLGKTHNPQKHGEGFPLDVAIIQIKWKQRRRELSRF' A
#
# COMPACT_ATOMS: atom_id res chain seq x y z
N MET A 1 -1.42 -14.28 -3.76
CA MET A 1 -1.78 -13.17 -2.84
C MET A 1 -1.05 -11.93 -3.33
N HIS A 2 -1.78 -10.87 -3.63
CA HIS A 2 -1.25 -9.65 -4.24
C HIS A 2 -1.33 -8.50 -3.24
N ILE A 3 -0.27 -7.71 -3.13
CA ILE A 3 -0.25 -6.49 -2.32
C ILE A 3 -0.09 -5.32 -3.27
N ILE A 4 -1.04 -4.38 -3.24
CA ILE A 4 -1.01 -3.20 -4.11
C ILE A 4 -0.81 -1.96 -3.26
N LEU A 5 0.39 -1.37 -3.38
CA LEU A 5 0.71 -0.05 -2.86
C LEU A 5 0.17 1.02 -3.81
N GLY A 6 -0.53 2.02 -3.27
CA GLY A 6 -1.25 3.00 -4.08
C GLY A 6 -2.56 2.46 -4.68
N GLY A 7 -3.10 1.36 -4.13
CA GLY A 7 -4.30 0.70 -4.66
C GLY A 7 -5.64 1.38 -4.32
N THR A 8 -5.62 2.56 -3.70
CA THR A 8 -6.82 3.25 -3.21
C THR A 8 -7.48 4.16 -4.25
N SER A 9 -6.84 4.37 -5.40
CA SER A 9 -7.37 5.14 -6.53
C SER A 9 -6.67 4.79 -7.84
N GLY A 10 -7.17 5.36 -8.95
CA GLY A 10 -6.54 5.25 -10.27
C GLY A 10 -6.27 3.81 -10.72
N LEU A 11 -5.12 3.60 -11.37
CA LEU A 11 -4.70 2.31 -11.92
C LEU A 11 -4.53 1.22 -10.85
N GLY A 12 -4.04 1.57 -9.67
CA GLY A 12 -3.85 0.59 -8.59
C GLY A 12 -5.17 0.00 -8.09
N LEU A 13 -6.23 0.83 -8.03
CA LEU A 13 -7.57 0.36 -7.68
C LEU A 13 -8.16 -0.52 -8.78
N GLU A 14 -7.97 -0.14 -10.04
CA GLU A 14 -8.48 -0.90 -11.18
C GLU A 14 -7.80 -2.28 -11.29
N MET A 15 -6.47 -2.34 -11.12
CA MET A 15 -5.74 -3.60 -11.00
C MET A 15 -6.24 -4.46 -9.84
N ALA A 16 -6.53 -3.86 -8.68
CA ALA A 16 -7.04 -4.60 -7.52
C ALA A 16 -8.38 -5.27 -7.83
N LYS A 17 -9.27 -4.60 -8.56
CA LYS A 17 -10.56 -5.15 -8.98
C LYS A 17 -10.37 -6.32 -9.94
N GLN A 18 -9.58 -6.14 -10.99
CA GLN A 18 -9.35 -7.18 -12.00
C GLN A 18 -8.74 -8.45 -11.40
N LEU A 19 -7.81 -8.31 -10.46
CA LEU A 19 -7.23 -9.47 -9.75
C LEU A 19 -8.29 -10.16 -8.87
N ARG A 20 -9.15 -9.40 -8.18
CA ARG A 20 -10.25 -9.99 -7.39
C ARG A 20 -11.29 -10.69 -8.24
N GLU A 21 -11.62 -10.15 -9.39
CA GLU A 21 -12.55 -10.78 -10.35
C GLU A 21 -12.02 -12.13 -10.85
N ARG A 22 -10.70 -12.32 -10.87
CA ARG A 22 -10.05 -13.62 -11.15
C ARG A 22 -10.04 -14.58 -9.96
N GLY A 23 -10.66 -14.20 -8.84
CA GLY A 23 -10.68 -14.98 -7.60
C GLY A 23 -9.40 -14.84 -6.77
N GLU A 24 -8.53 -13.88 -7.10
CA GLU A 24 -7.26 -13.72 -6.39
C GLU A 24 -7.43 -12.88 -5.11
N ARG A 25 -6.71 -13.26 -4.05
CA ARG A 25 -6.67 -12.47 -2.81
C ARG A 25 -5.77 -11.24 -2.99
N VAL A 26 -6.34 -10.06 -2.76
CA VAL A 26 -5.67 -8.76 -2.94
C VAL A 26 -5.77 -7.88 -1.71
N LEU A 27 -4.62 -7.49 -1.16
CA LEU A 27 -4.46 -6.53 -0.08
C LEU A 27 -4.13 -5.14 -0.65
N VAL A 28 -4.98 -4.15 -0.40
CA VAL A 28 -4.81 -2.77 -0.90
C VAL A 28 -4.27 -1.86 0.20
N LEU A 29 -3.17 -1.18 -0.09
CA LEU A 29 -2.48 -0.28 0.82
C LEU A 29 -2.35 1.11 0.17
N GLY A 30 -2.67 2.16 0.92
CA GLY A 30 -2.56 3.54 0.43
C GLY A 30 -2.98 4.54 1.50
N LYS A 31 -2.76 5.83 1.25
CA LYS A 31 -2.98 6.89 2.25
C LYS A 31 -4.42 6.93 2.77
N THR A 32 -5.38 6.67 1.89
CA THR A 32 -6.81 6.73 2.16
C THR A 32 -7.45 5.37 1.92
N HIS A 33 -7.48 4.51 2.94
CA HIS A 33 -8.13 3.21 2.83
C HIS A 33 -9.57 3.25 3.36
N ASN A 34 -10.51 2.68 2.59
CA ASN A 34 -11.89 2.44 2.99
C ASN A 34 -12.20 0.95 2.69
N PRO A 35 -12.48 0.12 3.70
CA PRO A 35 -12.77 -1.30 3.52
C PRO A 35 -13.93 -1.60 2.56
N GLN A 36 -14.98 -0.77 2.55
CA GLN A 36 -16.16 -0.95 1.70
C GLN A 36 -15.84 -0.75 0.22
N LYS A 37 -14.88 0.14 -0.08
CA LYS A 37 -14.48 0.46 -1.47
C LYS A 37 -13.29 -0.36 -1.93
N HIS A 38 -12.37 -0.66 -1.02
CA HIS A 38 -11.05 -1.19 -1.37
C HIS A 38 -10.86 -2.65 -0.95
N GLY A 39 -11.80 -3.28 -0.23
CA GLY A 39 -11.68 -4.66 0.26
C GLY A 39 -10.63 -4.81 1.37
N GLU A 40 -9.97 -5.97 1.43
CA GLU A 40 -8.87 -6.21 2.40
C GLU A 40 -7.75 -5.18 2.23
N GLY A 41 -7.28 -4.59 3.33
CA GLY A 41 -6.26 -3.55 3.30
C GLY A 41 -6.14 -2.77 4.60
N PHE A 42 -5.26 -1.78 4.59
CA PHE A 42 -5.15 -0.78 5.66
C PHE A 42 -4.48 0.52 5.16
N PRO A 43 -4.68 1.65 5.85
CA PRO A 43 -4.01 2.90 5.52
C PRO A 43 -2.48 2.76 5.61
N LEU A 44 -1.76 3.19 4.58
CA LEU A 44 -0.30 3.18 4.55
C LEU A 44 0.23 4.36 3.74
N ASP A 45 1.02 5.22 4.38
CA ASP A 45 1.79 6.25 3.68
C ASP A 45 3.25 5.79 3.51
N VAL A 46 3.53 5.28 2.31
CA VAL A 46 4.88 4.83 1.93
C VAL A 46 5.90 5.96 2.01
N ALA A 47 5.49 7.21 1.74
CA ALA A 47 6.40 8.35 1.79
C ALA A 47 6.92 8.59 3.21
N ILE A 48 6.03 8.51 4.21
CA ILE A 48 6.39 8.64 5.63
C ILE A 48 7.34 7.51 6.03
N ILE A 49 7.06 6.28 5.59
CA ILE A 49 7.92 5.13 5.88
C ILE A 49 9.31 5.36 5.29
N GLN A 50 9.40 5.73 4.02
CA GLN A 50 10.69 6.00 3.38
C GLN A 50 11.48 7.11 4.08
N ILE A 51 10.81 8.17 4.55
CA ILE A 51 11.44 9.25 5.31
C ILE A 51 12.02 8.72 6.63
N LYS A 52 11.22 7.99 7.42
CA LYS A 52 11.67 7.39 8.69
C LYS A 52 12.85 6.44 8.48
N TRP A 53 12.79 5.61 7.45
CA TRP A 53 13.89 4.70 7.09
C TRP A 53 15.17 5.45 6.69
N LYS A 54 15.06 6.53 5.91
CA LYS A 54 16.21 7.37 5.54
C LYS A 54 16.82 8.08 6.75
N GLN A 55 16.00 8.49 7.72
CA GLN A 55 16.49 9.10 8.95
C GLN A 55 17.22 8.07 9.82
N ARG A 56 16.60 6.91 10.05
CA ARG A 56 17.20 5.85 10.85
C ARG A 56 18.51 5.31 10.25
N ARG A 57 18.61 5.19 8.92
CA ARG A 57 19.89 4.84 8.26
C ARG A 57 20.98 5.88 8.50
N ARG A 58 20.64 7.17 8.51
CA ARG A 58 21.60 8.24 8.81
C ARG A 58 22.06 8.24 10.26
N GLU A 59 21.19 7.86 11.19
CA GLU A 59 21.54 7.72 12.61
C GLU A 59 22.48 6.53 12.83
N LEU A 60 22.21 5.40 12.16
CA LEU A 60 23.04 4.19 12.26
C LEU A 60 24.42 4.33 11.59
N SER A 61 24.55 5.16 10.55
CA SER A 61 25.83 5.40 9.87
C SER A 61 26.74 6.41 10.60
N ARG A 62 26.30 6.96 11.74
CA ARG A 62 27.09 7.88 12.59
C ARG A 62 27.84 7.15 13.72
N PHE A 63 27.67 5.83 13.81
CA PHE A 63 28.42 4.91 14.67
C PHE A 63 29.23 3.96 13.78
#